data_AF-A0A7L0USU4-F1
#
_entry.id   AF-A0A7L0USU4-F1
#
_cell.length_a   1.000
_cell.length_b   1.000
_cell.length_c   1.000
_cell.angle_alpha   90.00
_cell.angle_beta   90.00
_cell.angle_gamma   90.00
#
_symmetry.space_group_name_H-M   'P 1'
#
loop_
_entity.id
_entity.type
_entity.pdbx_description
1 polymer ?
#
loop_
_entity_poly.entity_id
_entity_poly.type
_entity_poly.pdbx_seq_one_letter_code
_entity_poly.pdbx_strand_id
1 'polypeptide(L)'
;AEAAMACLVMDPTILLIVVGVLTFLITFCGCVGSLRENICLLQTFSICLTIIFLLQLVAGVLGFVFSDKARGKVSEIINGAIVHYRDDLDLQNLIDFGQKEFSCCGGVSYKDWSQNMYFNCTATNPSRERCSVPFSCCLQDTDE
;
A
#
# COMPACT_ATOMS: atom_id res chain seq x y z
N ALA A 1 -17.85 7.44 -13.23
CA ALA A 1 -18.15 6.71 -11.97
C ALA A 1 -17.12 5.61 -11.71
N GLU A 2 -16.85 4.73 -12.68
CA GLU A 2 -15.84 3.65 -12.55
C GLU A 2 -14.41 4.16 -12.28
N ALA A 3 -13.98 5.27 -12.90
CA ALA A 3 -12.64 5.83 -12.66
C ALA A 3 -12.48 6.47 -11.26
N ALA A 4 -13.52 7.09 -10.72
CA ALA A 4 -13.48 7.73 -9.40
C ALA A 4 -13.48 6.70 -8.26
N MET A 5 -14.19 5.57 -8.46
CA MET A 5 -14.19 4.46 -7.51
C MET A 5 -12.82 3.77 -7.47
N ALA A 6 -12.12 3.66 -8.61
CA ALA A 6 -10.75 3.18 -8.66
C ALA A 6 -9.79 4.11 -7.89
N CYS A 7 -9.85 5.43 -8.09
CA CYS A 7 -9.01 6.39 -7.34
C CYS A 7 -9.21 6.31 -5.82
N LEU A 8 -10.44 6.09 -5.35
CA LEU A 8 -10.74 5.91 -3.91
C LEU A 8 -10.22 4.57 -3.36
N VAL A 9 -10.12 3.53 -4.17
CA VAL A 9 -9.59 2.21 -3.75
C VAL A 9 -8.06 2.20 -3.71
N MET A 10 -7.40 3.10 -4.44
CA MET A 10 -5.94 3.23 -4.40
C MET A 10 -5.42 3.92 -3.13
N ASP A 11 -6.30 4.55 -2.36
CA ASP A 11 -5.93 5.08 -1.05
C ASP A 11 -5.81 3.94 -0.03
N PRO A 12 -4.62 3.69 0.54
CA PRO A 12 -4.41 2.59 1.49
C PRO A 12 -5.33 2.67 2.71
N THR A 13 -5.69 3.88 3.14
CA THR A 13 -6.53 4.12 4.33
C THR A 13 -7.97 3.67 4.08
N ILE A 14 -8.55 4.05 2.94
CA ILE A 14 -9.91 3.63 2.57
C ILE A 14 -10.00 2.10 2.45
N LEU A 15 -8.99 1.46 1.86
CA LEU A 15 -8.94 0.00 1.76
C LEU A 15 -8.95 -0.66 3.14
N LEU A 16 -8.13 -0.17 4.08
CA LEU A 16 -8.08 -0.68 5.46
C LEU A 16 -9.42 -0.52 6.17
N ILE A 17 -10.12 0.61 6.00
CA ILE A 17 -11.44 0.85 6.58
C ILE A 17 -12.45 -0.18 6.05
N VAL A 18 -12.51 -0.39 4.73
CA VAL A 18 -13.45 -1.33 4.11
C VAL A 18 -13.19 -2.76 4.61
N VAL A 19 -11.93 -3.21 4.64
CA VAL A 19 -11.56 -4.53 5.18
C VAL A 19 -11.92 -4.65 6.66
N GLY A 20 -11.68 -3.59 7.45
CA GLY A 20 -12.03 -3.55 8.87
C GLY A 20 -13.54 -3.69 9.12
N VAL A 21 -14.37 -2.98 8.37
CA VAL A 21 -15.84 -3.09 8.49
C VAL A 21 -16.34 -4.47 8.08
N LEU A 22 -15.82 -5.03 6.97
CA LEU A 22 -16.23 -6.37 6.52
C LEU A 22 -15.85 -7.46 7.53
N THR A 23 -14.62 -7.40 8.07
CA THR A 23 -14.17 -8.36 9.09
C THR A 23 -14.97 -8.23 10.38
N PHE A 24 -15.31 -7.01 10.81
CA PHE A 24 -16.21 -6.77 11.93
C PHE A 24 -17.60 -7.38 11.74
N LEU A 25 -18.22 -7.20 10.56
CA LEU A 25 -19.55 -7.77 10.29
C LEU A 25 -19.53 -9.31 10.29
N ILE A 26 -18.54 -9.92 9.65
CA ILE A 26 -18.40 -11.38 9.58
C ILE A 26 -18.21 -11.96 10.99
N THR A 27 -17.30 -11.36 11.77
CA THR A 27 -17.02 -11.79 13.15
C THR A 27 -18.23 -11.59 14.06
N PHE A 28 -18.94 -10.46 13.94
CA PHE A 28 -20.19 -10.23 14.67
C PHE A 28 -21.25 -11.29 14.36
N CYS A 29 -21.45 -11.63 13.09
CA CYS A 29 -22.36 -12.73 12.71
C CYS A 29 -21.94 -14.07 13.31
N GLY A 30 -20.64 -14.38 13.33
CA GLY A 30 -20.12 -15.59 13.98
C GLY A 30 -20.39 -15.61 15.49
N CYS A 31 -20.07 -14.52 16.19
CA CYS A 31 -20.29 -14.38 17.63
C CYS A 31 -21.78 -14.47 17.99
N VAL A 32 -22.65 -13.71 17.31
CA VAL A 32 -24.10 -13.73 17.55
C VAL A 32 -24.70 -15.09 17.17
N GLY A 33 -24.26 -15.68 16.06
CA GLY A 33 -24.69 -17.01 15.63
C GLY A 33 -24.41 -18.07 16.69
N SER A 34 -23.21 -18.05 17.30
CA SER A 34 -22.87 -18.95 18.39
C SER A 34 -23.67 -18.68 19.67
N LEU A 35 -23.83 -17.41 20.06
CA LEU A 35 -24.52 -17.03 21.30
C LEU A 35 -26.03 -17.31 21.26
N ARG A 36 -26.65 -17.18 20.08
CA ARG A 36 -28.09 -17.39 19.87
C ARG A 36 -28.41 -18.79 19.34
N GLU A 37 -27.40 -19.66 19.22
CA GLU A 37 -27.52 -20.99 18.62
C GLU A 37 -28.20 -20.96 17.24
N ASN A 38 -27.95 -19.90 16.47
CA ASN A 38 -28.58 -19.68 15.18
C ASN A 38 -27.73 -20.29 14.06
N ILE A 39 -28.14 -21.47 13.62
CA ILE A 39 -27.45 -22.27 12.59
C ILE A 39 -27.29 -21.49 11.28
N CYS A 40 -28.26 -20.67 10.87
CA CYS A 40 -28.19 -19.90 9.63
C CYS A 40 -27.07 -18.85 9.68
N LEU A 41 -26.93 -18.14 10.80
CA LEU A 41 -25.84 -17.16 11.01
C LEU A 41 -24.48 -17.85 11.07
N LEU A 42 -24.38 -18.99 11.75
CA LEU A 42 -23.15 -19.76 11.84
C LEU A 42 -22.73 -20.35 10.49
N GLN A 43 -23.69 -20.83 9.70
CA GLN A 43 -23.45 -21.32 8.34
C GLN A 43 -22.99 -20.19 7.42
N THR A 44 -23.59 -19.01 7.51
CA THR A 44 -23.16 -17.82 6.75
C THR A 44 -21.71 -17.47 7.08
N PHE A 45 -21.37 -17.41 8.37
CA PHE A 45 -20.00 -17.16 8.83
C PHE A 45 -19.02 -18.20 8.25
N SER A 46 -19.35 -19.48 8.34
CA SER A 46 -18.50 -20.55 7.82
C SER A 46 -18.29 -20.45 6.31
N ILE A 47 -19.36 -20.23 5.53
CA ILE A 47 -19.26 -20.06 4.07
C ILE A 47 -18.42 -18.85 3.71
N CYS A 48 -18.62 -17.70 4.37
CA CYS A 48 -17.81 -16.50 4.15
C CYS A 48 -16.32 -16.76 4.42
N LEU A 49 -15.97 -17.43 5.51
CA LEU A 49 -14.58 -17.79 5.81
C LEU A 49 -13.98 -18.73 4.77
N THR A 50 -14.74 -19.73 4.32
CA THR A 50 -14.27 -20.64 3.25
C THR A 50 -14.01 -19.88 1.95
N ILE A 51 -14.89 -18.96 1.56
CA ILE A 51 -14.69 -18.14 0.36
C ILE A 51 -13.44 -17.26 0.51
N ILE A 52 -13.27 -16.58 1.65
CA ILE A 52 -12.08 -15.74 1.91
C ILE A 52 -10.80 -16.58 1.85
N PHE A 53 -10.80 -17.76 2.44
CA PHE A 53 -9.66 -18.66 2.41
C PHE A 53 -9.30 -19.09 0.98
N LEU A 54 -10.29 -19.46 0.16
CA LEU A 54 -10.06 -19.80 -1.24
C LEU A 54 -9.53 -18.62 -2.04
N LEU A 55 -10.08 -17.41 -1.82
CA LEU A 55 -9.59 -16.18 -2.46
C LEU A 55 -8.14 -15.87 -2.06
N GLN A 56 -7.79 -16.02 -0.78
CA GLN A 56 -6.42 -15.83 -0.30
C GLN A 56 -5.45 -16.86 -0.88
N LEU A 57 -5.87 -18.12 -1.00
CA LEU A 57 -5.07 -19.16 -1.64
C LEU A 57 -4.82 -18.84 -3.12
N VAL A 58 -5.87 -18.48 -3.86
CA VAL A 58 -5.74 -18.07 -5.27
C VAL A 58 -4.85 -16.85 -5.41
N ALA A 59 -5.04 -15.82 -4.58
CA ALA A 59 -4.21 -14.63 -4.58
C ALA A 59 -2.74 -14.93 -4.26
N GLY A 60 -2.47 -15.82 -3.30
CA GLY A 60 -1.12 -16.26 -2.95
C GLY A 60 -0.43 -17.01 -4.09
N VAL A 61 -1.14 -17.95 -4.74
CA VAL A 61 -0.61 -18.68 -5.90
C VAL A 61 -0.33 -17.71 -7.07
N LEU A 62 -1.27 -16.81 -7.37
CA LEU A 62 -1.07 -15.79 -8.41
C LEU A 62 0.08 -14.84 -8.08
N GLY A 63 0.19 -14.41 -6.82
CA GLY A 63 1.28 -13.54 -6.37
C GLY A 63 2.64 -14.21 -6.49
N PHE A 64 2.72 -15.51 -6.23
CA PHE A 64 3.95 -16.29 -6.40
C PHE A 64 4.32 -16.44 -7.89
N VAL A 65 3.37 -16.88 -8.72
CA VAL A 65 3.59 -17.12 -10.16
C VAL A 65 3.91 -15.83 -10.92
N PHE A 66 3.25 -14.72 -10.58
CA PHE A 66 3.41 -13.43 -11.25
C PHE A 66 4.25 -12.44 -10.43
N SER A 67 5.16 -12.93 -9.60
CA SER A 67 5.99 -12.12 -8.69
C SER A 67 6.76 -11.00 -9.39
N ASP A 68 7.39 -11.28 -10.54
CA ASP A 68 8.10 -10.26 -11.32
C ASP A 68 7.17 -9.15 -11.84
N LYS A 69 5.97 -9.54 -12.31
CA LYS A 69 4.97 -8.58 -12.80
C LYS A 69 4.39 -7.76 -11.65
N ALA A 70 4.18 -8.39 -10.49
CA ALA A 70 3.76 -7.71 -9.28
C ALA A 70 4.81 -6.69 -8.83
N ARG A 71 6.10 -7.05 -8.82
CA ARG A 71 7.20 -6.13 -8.52
C ARG A 71 7.21 -4.93 -9.46
N GLY A 72 7.09 -5.16 -10.77
CA GLY A 72 7.02 -4.09 -11.76
C GLY A 72 5.84 -3.13 -11.51
N LYS A 73 4.67 -3.66 -11.14
CA LYS A 73 3.50 -2.85 -10.78
C LYS A 73 3.68 -2.05 -9.50
N VAL A 74 4.31 -2.64 -8.49
CA VAL A 74 4.66 -1.92 -7.24
C VAL A 74 5.61 -0.77 -7.55
N SER A 75 6.65 -0.98 -8.36
CA SER A 75 7.57 0.09 -8.76
C SER A 75 6.87 1.21 -9.56
N GLU A 76 5.90 0.87 -10.43
CA GLU A 76 5.10 1.86 -11.16
C GLU A 76 4.25 2.72 -10.21
N ILE A 77 3.62 2.09 -9.20
CA ILE A 77 2.84 2.79 -8.17
C ILE A 77 3.74 3.72 -7.35
N ILE A 78 4.90 3.23 -6.90
CA ILE A 78 5.86 4.03 -6.12
C ILE A 78 6.37 5.21 -6.95
N ASN A 79 6.69 5.01 -8.23
CA ASN A 79 7.15 6.10 -9.09
C ASN A 79 6.06 7.15 -9.32
N GLY A 80 4.79 6.73 -9.47
CA GLY A 80 3.66 7.65 -9.49
C GLY A 80 3.51 8.44 -8.19
N ALA A 81 3.73 7.78 -7.05
CA ALA A 81 3.69 8.40 -5.73
C ALA A 81 4.85 9.39 -5.52
N ILE A 82 6.05 9.10 -6.02
CA ILE A 82 7.24 9.98 -5.97
C ILE A 82 6.98 11.31 -6.66
N VAL A 83 6.27 11.32 -7.80
CA VAL A 83 5.94 12.56 -8.53
C VAL A 83 5.08 13.50 -7.69
N HIS A 84 4.22 12.96 -6.83
CA HIS A 84 3.30 13.69 -5.96
C HIS A 84 3.78 13.78 -4.50
N TYR A 85 5.04 13.44 -4.22
CA TYR A 85 5.58 13.32 -2.87
C TYR A 85 5.40 14.58 -2.00
N ARG A 86 5.41 15.78 -2.58
CA ARG A 86 5.22 17.05 -1.87
C ARG A 86 3.79 17.59 -1.90
N ASP A 87 2.88 16.93 -2.60
CA ASP A 87 1.51 17.40 -2.78
C ASP A 87 0.64 17.07 -1.56
N ASP A 88 0.97 16.00 -0.84
CA ASP A 88 0.23 15.49 0.32
C ASP A 88 1.19 15.05 1.46
N LEU A 89 0.93 15.54 2.68
CA LEU A 89 1.71 15.24 3.87
C LEU A 89 1.59 13.78 4.32
N ASP A 90 0.41 13.16 4.13
CA ASP A 90 0.17 11.76 4.48
C ASP A 90 0.91 10.84 3.50
N LEU A 91 0.91 11.19 2.20
CA LEU A 91 1.71 10.49 1.20
C LEU A 91 3.21 10.59 1.50
N GLN A 92 3.69 11.79 1.86
CA GLN A 92 5.07 12.00 2.27
C GLN A 92 5.43 11.11 3.47
N ASN A 93 4.63 11.12 4.53
CA ASN A 93 4.85 10.31 5.72
C ASN A 93 4.84 8.81 5.42
N LEU A 94 3.93 8.34 4.55
CA LEU A 94 3.83 6.94 4.14
C LEU A 94 5.09 6.48 3.38
N ILE A 95 5.56 7.27 2.42
CA ILE A 95 6.77 6.97 1.65
C ILE A 95 7.99 6.99 2.58
N ASP A 96 8.11 8.00 3.44
CA ASP A 96 9.22 8.13 4.39
C ASP A 96 9.26 6.97 5.39
N PHE A 97 8.09 6.53 5.89
CA PHE A 97 7.96 5.36 6.74
C PHE A 97 8.40 4.09 6.00
N GLY A 98 7.89 3.87 4.78
CA GLY A 98 8.24 2.69 3.99
C GLY A 98 9.74 2.62 3.68
N GLN A 99 10.36 3.74 3.32
CA GLN A 99 11.79 3.79 3.02
C GLN A 99 12.66 3.47 4.23
N LYS A 100 12.28 3.98 5.41
CA LYS A 100 12.97 3.67 6.67
C LYS A 100 12.77 2.22 7.10
N GLU A 101 11.53 1.74 7.09
CA GLU A 101 11.17 0.39 7.55
C GLU A 101 11.82 -0.69 6.67
N PHE A 102 11.81 -0.49 5.34
CA PHE A 102 12.36 -1.47 4.40
C PHE A 102 13.81 -1.20 3.98
N SER A 103 14.46 -0.20 4.58
CA SER A 103 15.84 0.22 4.24
C SER A 103 16.04 0.39 2.74
N CYS A 104 15.10 1.04 2.06
CA CYS A 104 15.07 1.17 0.60
C CYS A 104 14.95 2.63 0.17
N CYS A 105 15.28 2.93 -1.09
CA CYS A 105 15.17 4.28 -1.64
C CYS A 105 14.71 4.26 -3.08
N GLY A 106 13.55 4.85 -3.35
CA GLY A 106 12.87 4.80 -4.65
C GLY A 106 12.09 3.51 -4.89
N GLY A 107 11.52 3.36 -6.08
CA GLY A 107 10.74 2.16 -6.46
C GLY A 107 11.62 1.02 -6.99
N VAL A 108 12.73 1.36 -7.63
CA VAL A 108 13.78 0.46 -8.12
C VAL A 108 15.16 0.98 -7.71
N SER A 109 15.36 2.30 -7.74
CA SER A 109 16.63 2.94 -7.42
C SER A 109 16.41 4.33 -6.86
N TYR A 110 17.40 4.84 -6.12
CA TYR A 110 17.41 6.23 -5.63
C TYR A 110 17.27 7.26 -6.77
N LYS A 111 17.61 6.88 -8.02
CA LYS A 111 17.47 7.72 -9.21
C LYS A 111 16.01 8.02 -9.57
N ASP A 112 15.05 7.23 -9.09
CA ASP A 112 13.62 7.44 -9.35
C ASP A 112 13.14 8.80 -8.82
N TRP A 113 13.81 9.33 -7.79
CA TRP A 113 13.56 10.67 -7.26
C TRP A 113 13.77 11.79 -8.29
N SER A 114 14.55 11.56 -9.36
CA SER A 114 14.70 12.53 -10.44
C SER A 114 13.40 12.83 -11.19
N GLN A 115 12.36 11.99 -11.05
CA GLN A 115 11.04 12.23 -11.64
C GLN A 115 10.23 13.30 -10.88
N ASN A 116 10.54 13.53 -9.61
CA ASN A 116 9.87 14.56 -8.81
C ASN A 116 10.41 15.96 -9.14
N MET A 117 9.52 16.94 -9.23
CA MET A 117 9.88 18.32 -9.64
C MET A 117 10.90 18.99 -8.70
N TYR A 118 10.95 18.61 -7.42
CA TYR A 118 11.86 19.21 -6.44
C TYR A 118 13.26 18.56 -6.42
N PHE A 119 13.35 17.28 -6.76
CA PHE A 119 14.61 16.51 -6.73
C PHE A 119 15.26 16.35 -8.12
N ASN A 120 14.52 16.67 -9.19
CA ASN A 120 14.98 16.57 -10.58
C ASN A 120 16.33 17.29 -10.80
N CYS A 121 17.32 16.54 -11.31
CA CYS A 121 18.72 16.97 -11.38
C CYS A 121 19.07 17.86 -12.60
N THR A 122 18.09 18.52 -13.22
CA THR A 122 18.35 19.42 -14.35
C THR A 122 18.98 20.73 -13.86
N ALA A 123 20.00 21.24 -14.57
CA ALA A 123 20.73 22.46 -14.19
C ALA A 123 19.83 23.72 -14.06
N THR A 124 18.68 23.74 -14.75
CA THR A 124 17.69 24.81 -14.70
C THR A 124 16.73 24.71 -13.50
N ASN A 125 16.73 23.60 -12.76
CA ASN A 125 15.84 23.40 -11.63
C ASN A 125 16.28 24.31 -10.46
N PRO A 126 15.42 25.24 -9.98
CA PRO A 126 15.75 26.18 -8.92
C PRO A 126 15.64 25.59 -7.51
N SER A 127 15.18 24.34 -7.38
CA SER A 127 14.93 23.71 -6.08
C SER A 127 16.23 23.49 -5.31
N ARG A 128 16.20 23.76 -4.01
CA ARG A 128 17.34 23.51 -3.11
C ARG A 128 17.63 22.02 -2.92
N GLU A 129 16.63 21.17 -3.17
CA GLU A 129 16.69 19.71 -3.06
C GLU A 129 17.09 19.03 -4.38
N ARG A 130 17.48 19.81 -5.39
CA ARG A 130 17.93 19.30 -6.69
C ARG A 130 19.06 18.28 -6.53
N CYS A 131 19.00 17.20 -7.32
CA CYS A 131 19.98 16.10 -7.29
C CYS A 131 20.11 15.44 -5.91
N SER A 132 19.12 15.63 -5.02
CA SER A 132 19.07 15.02 -3.69
C SER A 132 17.95 13.98 -3.63
N VAL A 133 17.89 13.26 -2.51
CA VAL A 133 16.79 12.35 -2.15
C VAL A 133 16.22 12.77 -0.80
N PRO A 134 15.02 12.32 -0.41
CA PRO A 134 14.49 12.59 0.92
C PRO A 134 15.38 12.04 2.03
N PHE A 135 15.24 12.63 3.21
CA PHE A 135 16.00 12.24 4.39
C PHE A 135 15.75 10.78 4.81
N SER A 136 14.57 10.23 4.52
CA SER A 136 14.23 8.82 4.74
C SER A 136 15.08 7.83 3.94
N CYS A 137 15.70 8.27 2.83
CA CYS A 137 16.66 7.49 2.06
C CYS A 137 18.09 7.53 2.60
N CYS A 138 18.40 8.46 3.51
CA CYS A 138 19.74 8.57 4.06
C CYS A 138 19.97 7.43 5.04
N LEU A 139 21.10 6.72 4.87
CA LEU A 139 21.57 5.79 5.89
C LEU A 139 21.80 6.60 7.17
N GLN A 140 21.16 6.20 8.26
CA GLN A 140 21.59 6.70 9.56
C GLN A 140 22.98 6.15 9.81
N ASP A 141 23.94 7.03 10.08
CA ASP A 141 25.21 6.62 10.66
C ASP A 141 24.86 5.93 11.97
N THR A 142 25.06 4.61 12.03
CA THR A 142 25.22 3.90 13.30
C THR A 142 26.54 4.35 13.87
N ASP A 143 26.58 5.55 14.43
CA ASP A 143 27.54 5.89 15.46
C ASP A 143 27.17 5.03 16.67
N GLU A 144 28.14 4.25 17.13
CA GLU A 144 28.11 3.42 18.34
C GLU A 144 27.52 4.12 19.58
#